data_AF-A0A2P6W5F1-F1
#
_entry.id   AF-A0A2P6W5F1-F1
#
_cell.length_a   1.000
_cell.length_b   1.000
_cell.length_c   1.000
_cell.angle_alpha   90.00
_cell.angle_beta   90.00
_cell.angle_gamma   90.00
#
_symmetry.space_group_name_H-M   'P 1'
#
loop_
_entity.id
_entity.type
_entity.pdbx_description
1 polymer ?
#
loop_
_entity_poly.entity_id
_entity_poly.type
_entity_poly.pdbx_seq_one_letter_code
_entity_poly.pdbx_strand_id
1 'polypeptide(L)'
;MANKLEQKSEFKLPVKRVTGETVKERLTENAYERILPARYLVKDEDGNTVETPEEMFERVAKNVAQPDKEYDDIGFEESWKEFKDLMSHQAFMPNSPTLMNAGDNLQQLSACFVVHPEDDMDSIFST
;
A
#
# COMPACT_ATOMS: atom_id res chain seq x y z
N MET A 1 -4.91 42.05 -18.38
CA MET A 1 -3.62 41.77 -17.70
C MET A 1 -3.64 40.33 -17.27
N ALA A 2 -2.93 39.44 -17.96
CA ALA A 2 -2.90 38.01 -17.66
C ALA A 2 -1.80 37.75 -16.63
N ASN A 3 -2.18 37.19 -15.48
CA ASN A 3 -1.28 36.84 -14.39
C ASN A 3 -0.47 35.61 -14.81
N LYS A 4 0.78 35.81 -15.26
CA LYS A 4 1.71 34.72 -15.58
C LYS A 4 2.12 34.09 -14.25
N LEU A 5 1.56 32.93 -13.94
CA LEU A 5 2.07 32.07 -12.89
C LEU A 5 3.52 31.71 -13.25
N GLU A 6 4.48 32.29 -12.53
CA GLU A 6 5.87 31.90 -12.62
C GLU A 6 6.01 30.44 -12.23
N GLN A 7 6.34 29.61 -13.21
CA GLN A 7 6.69 28.21 -12.99
C GLN A 7 8.03 28.21 -12.25
N LYS A 8 8.01 27.89 -10.94
CA LYS A 8 9.23 27.72 -10.14
C LYS A 8 10.12 26.66 -10.82
N SER A 9 11.23 27.11 -11.40
CA SER A 9 12.14 26.30 -12.23
C SER A 9 13.12 25.43 -11.43
N GLU A 10 13.10 25.50 -10.09
CA GLU A 10 13.91 24.63 -9.23
C GLU A 10 13.01 23.73 -8.38
N PHE A 11 12.34 22.77 -9.01
CA PHE A 11 11.73 21.65 -8.29
C PHE A 11 12.68 20.46 -8.32
N LYS A 12 13.47 20.27 -7.25
CA LYS A 12 14.30 19.08 -7.09
C LYS A 12 13.43 17.92 -6.58
N LEU A 13 13.29 16.88 -7.39
CA LEU A 13 12.57 15.68 -6.97
C LEU A 13 13.25 15.09 -5.72
N PRO A 14 12.49 14.71 -4.68
CA PRO A 14 13.06 14.01 -3.54
C PRO A 14 13.66 12.68 -4.00
N VAL A 15 14.93 12.45 -3.66
CA VAL A 15 15.63 11.20 -3.97
C VAL A 15 15.04 10.09 -3.11
N LYS A 16 14.72 8.94 -3.73
CA LYS A 16 14.32 7.72 -3.01
C LYS A 16 15.43 7.40 -1.99
N ARG A 17 15.07 7.36 -0.72
CA ARG A 17 15.95 6.85 0.34
C ARG A 17 15.71 5.35 0.42
N VAL A 18 16.77 4.56 0.51
CA VAL A 18 16.70 3.10 0.69
C VAL A 18 17.66 2.61 1.78
N THR A 19 18.58 3.48 2.18
CA THR A 19 19.56 3.25 3.24
C THR A 19 19.04 3.80 4.55
N GLY A 20 19.25 3.07 5.65
CA GLY A 20 18.79 3.43 6.99
C GLY A 20 18.62 2.17 7.85
N GLU A 21 18.62 2.30 9.16
CA GLU A 21 18.38 1.19 10.10
C GLU A 21 16.87 1.01 10.34
N THR A 22 16.10 2.09 10.22
CA THR A 22 14.64 2.09 10.45
C THR A 22 13.84 2.39 9.19
N VAL A 23 12.55 2.01 9.19
CA VAL A 23 11.62 2.35 8.10
C VAL A 23 11.50 3.87 7.95
N LYS A 24 11.43 4.62 9.06
CA LYS A 24 11.40 6.09 9.04
C LYS A 24 12.60 6.72 8.33
N GLU A 25 13.80 6.17 8.48
CA GLU A 25 15.01 6.67 7.79
C GLU A 25 15.02 6.31 6.30
N ARG A 26 14.50 5.13 5.95
CA ARG A 26 14.41 4.66 4.56
C ARG A 26 13.28 5.34 3.80
N LEU A 27 12.20 5.74 4.45
CA LEU A 27 11.14 6.50 3.80
C LEU A 27 11.50 7.99 3.72
N THR A 28 11.06 8.65 2.65
CA THR A 28 11.13 10.12 2.62
C THR A 28 10.11 10.69 3.61
N GLU A 29 10.37 11.87 4.16
CA GLU A 29 9.42 12.57 5.04
C GLU A 29 8.04 12.70 4.39
N ASN A 30 8.00 12.97 3.08
CA ASN A 30 6.75 13.05 2.34
C ASN A 30 5.98 11.72 2.31
N ALA A 31 6.69 10.59 2.20
CA ALA A 31 6.06 9.28 2.25
C ALA A 31 5.56 8.96 3.67
N TYR A 32 6.46 9.08 4.66
CA TYR A 32 6.21 8.68 6.04
C TYR A 32 5.16 9.56 6.73
N GLU A 33 5.29 10.89 6.62
CA GLU A 33 4.50 11.85 7.40
C GLU A 33 3.27 12.39 6.63
N ARG A 34 3.16 12.14 5.32
CA ARG A 34 2.06 12.71 4.49
C ARG A 34 1.29 11.66 3.70
N ILE A 35 1.94 10.96 2.76
CA ILE A 35 1.23 10.06 1.83
C ILE A 35 0.62 8.86 2.56
N LEU A 36 1.41 8.18 3.40
CA LEU A 36 0.94 6.99 4.11
C LEU A 36 -0.23 7.32 5.06
N PRO A 37 -0.14 8.30 5.97
CA PRO A 37 -1.26 8.65 6.86
C PRO A 37 -2.52 9.13 6.13
N ALA A 38 -2.35 9.79 4.98
CA ALA A 38 -3.48 10.33 4.23
C ALA A 38 -4.30 9.24 3.53
N ARG A 39 -3.69 8.12 3.11
CA ARG A 39 -4.33 7.19 2.16
C ARG A 39 -4.19 5.70 2.47
N TYR A 40 -3.21 5.28 3.27
CA TYR A 40 -2.84 3.86 3.41
C TYR A 40 -2.96 3.33 4.84
N LEU A 41 -2.71 4.17 5.84
CA LEU A 41 -2.78 3.77 7.24
C LEU A 41 -4.25 3.66 7.69
N VAL A 42 -4.55 2.62 8.47
CA VAL A 42 -5.89 2.39 9.03
C VAL A 42 -6.33 3.59 9.87
N LYS A 43 -7.62 3.91 9.76
CA LYS A 43 -8.28 4.96 10.52
C LYS A 43 -9.42 4.40 11.36
N ASP A 44 -9.65 5.01 12.51
CA ASP A 44 -10.83 4.73 13.33
C ASP A 44 -12.11 5.34 12.73
N GLU A 45 -13.24 5.11 13.41
CA GLU A 45 -14.56 5.61 13.01
C GLU A 45 -14.63 7.15 12.99
N ASP A 46 -13.79 7.82 13.78
CA ASP A 46 -13.66 9.28 13.85
C ASP A 46 -12.70 9.84 12.77
N GLY A 47 -12.06 8.96 11.99
CA GLY A 47 -11.15 9.30 10.91
C GLY A 47 -9.71 9.60 11.36
N ASN A 48 -9.36 9.31 12.62
CA ASN A 48 -8.00 9.45 13.11
C ASN A 48 -7.15 8.26 12.67
N THR A 49 -5.91 8.52 12.26
CA THR A 49 -4.95 7.47 11.94
C THR A 49 -4.54 6.72 13.20
N VAL A 50 -4.75 5.40 13.22
CA VAL A 50 -4.48 4.52 14.37
C VAL A 50 -3.37 3.49 14.10
N GLU A 51 -2.69 3.64 12.98
CA GLU A 51 -1.64 2.73 12.50
C GLU A 51 -0.41 3.52 12.07
N THR A 52 0.77 2.98 12.33
CA THR A 52 2.07 3.49 11.86
C THR A 52 2.51 2.80 10.55
N PRO A 53 3.42 3.41 9.75
CA PRO A 53 3.98 2.75 8.57
C PRO A 53 4.59 1.36 8.83
N GLU A 54 5.25 1.18 9.97
CA GLU A 54 5.82 -0.09 10.41
C GLU A 54 4.75 -1.16 10.69
N GLU A 55 3.65 -0.77 11.34
CA GLU A 55 2.49 -1.63 11.61
C GLU A 55 1.74 -1.97 10.32
N MET A 56 1.58 -1.02 9.40
CA MET A 56 1.00 -1.25 8.08
C MET A 56 1.74 -2.36 7.33
N PHE A 57 3.07 -2.31 7.26
CA PHE A 57 3.85 -3.36 6.59
C PHE A 57 3.69 -4.72 7.29
N GLU A 58 3.57 -4.73 8.61
CA GLU A 58 3.33 -5.96 9.37
C GLU A 58 1.93 -6.54 9.11
N ARG A 59 0.88 -5.70 9.14
CA ARG A 59 -0.50 -6.08 8.81
C ARG A 59 -0.57 -6.70 7.42
N VAL A 60 -0.03 -6.00 6.42
CA VAL A 60 -0.04 -6.45 5.03
C VAL A 60 0.70 -7.78 4.89
N ALA A 61 1.90 -7.89 5.47
CA ALA A 61 2.70 -9.12 5.40
C ALA A 61 1.98 -10.32 6.03
N LYS A 62 1.43 -10.14 7.24
CA LYS A 62 0.69 -11.19 7.94
C LYS A 62 -0.58 -11.61 7.18
N ASN A 63 -1.27 -10.68 6.54
CA ASN A 63 -2.47 -10.99 5.77
C ASN A 63 -2.13 -11.78 4.50
N VAL A 64 -1.09 -11.37 3.77
CA VAL A 64 -0.65 -12.04 2.54
C VAL A 64 -0.09 -13.43 2.82
N ALA A 65 0.58 -13.63 3.97
CA ALA A 65 1.12 -14.92 4.37
C ALA A 65 0.09 -15.90 4.93
N GLN A 66 -1.18 -15.51 5.16
CA GLN A 66 -2.18 -16.42 5.74
C GLN A 66 -2.29 -17.80 5.06
N PRO A 67 -2.25 -17.91 3.71
CA PRO A 67 -2.33 -19.20 3.02
C PRO A 67 -1.20 -20.17 3.40
N ASP A 68 -0.03 -19.67 3.79
CA ASP A 68 1.13 -20.51 4.13
C ASP A 68 0.88 -21.39 5.36
N LYS A 69 -0.11 -21.06 6.19
CA LYS A 69 -0.53 -21.90 7.33
C LYS A 69 -1.09 -23.26 6.91
N GLU A 70 -1.49 -23.41 5.64
CA GLU A 70 -2.05 -24.65 5.11
C GLU A 70 -0.97 -25.62 4.59
N TYR A 71 0.29 -25.20 4.54
CA TYR A 71 1.40 -25.98 4.03
C TYR A 71 2.32 -26.45 5.16
N ASP A 72 2.68 -27.74 5.16
CA ASP A 72 3.51 -28.34 6.22
C ASP A 72 5.01 -27.97 6.09
N ASP A 73 5.45 -27.57 4.91
CA ASP A 73 6.85 -27.26 4.57
C ASP A 73 7.18 -25.77 4.57
N ILE A 74 6.18 -24.90 4.77
CA ILE A 74 6.34 -23.44 4.78
C ILE A 74 5.88 -22.89 6.14
N GLY A 75 6.77 -22.17 6.81
CA GLY A 75 6.46 -21.55 8.10
C GLY A 75 5.78 -20.20 7.93
N PHE A 76 4.50 -20.07 8.28
CA PHE A 76 3.76 -18.79 8.31
C PHE A 76 4.57 -17.63 8.91
N GLU A 77 5.21 -17.87 10.06
CA GLU A 77 5.98 -16.87 10.79
C GLU A 77 7.26 -16.42 10.05
N GLU A 78 7.86 -17.32 9.28
CA GLU A 78 9.03 -17.04 8.45
C GLU A 78 8.61 -16.22 7.23
N SER A 79 7.55 -16.64 6.53
CA SER A 79 7.03 -15.96 5.34
C SER A 79 6.63 -14.52 5.61
N TRP A 80 5.82 -14.25 6.65
CA TRP A 80 5.40 -12.86 6.88
C TRP A 80 6.56 -11.97 7.33
N LYS A 81 7.57 -12.51 8.02
CA LYS A 81 8.79 -11.75 8.34
C LYS A 81 9.57 -11.40 7.09
N GLU A 82 9.72 -12.34 6.16
CA GLU A 82 10.37 -12.08 4.86
C GLU A 82 9.59 -11.03 4.06
N PHE A 83 8.27 -11.15 3.96
CA PHE A 83 7.44 -10.18 3.23
C PHE A 83 7.51 -8.78 3.84
N LYS A 84 7.48 -8.69 5.18
CA LYS A 84 7.67 -7.42 5.89
C LYS A 84 9.04 -6.84 5.61
N ASP A 85 10.09 -7.66 5.63
CA ASP A 85 11.46 -7.23 5.36
C ASP A 85 11.58 -6.63 3.95
N LEU A 86 11.10 -7.35 2.93
CA LEU A 86 11.10 -6.91 1.53
C LEU A 86 10.39 -5.55 1.34
N MET A 87 9.25 -5.35 2.00
CA MET A 87 8.50 -4.08 1.95
C MET A 87 9.21 -2.96 2.71
N SER A 88 9.70 -3.25 3.91
CA SER A 88 10.38 -2.27 4.78
C SER A 88 11.71 -1.77 4.19
N HIS A 89 12.37 -2.61 3.38
CA HIS A 89 13.57 -2.27 2.61
C HIS A 89 13.25 -1.68 1.23
N GLN A 90 11.96 -1.54 0.88
CA GLN A 90 11.50 -1.08 -0.43
C GLN A 90 12.08 -1.87 -1.62
N ALA A 91 12.41 -3.15 -1.39
CA ALA A 91 12.86 -4.09 -2.40
C ALA A 91 11.69 -4.59 -3.24
N PHE A 92 10.52 -4.73 -2.60
CA PHE A 92 9.25 -5.03 -3.23
C PHE A 92 8.15 -4.20 -2.59
N MET A 93 7.14 -3.80 -3.37
CA MET A 93 5.96 -3.12 -2.85
C MET A 93 4.75 -3.66 -3.61
N PRO A 94 3.70 -4.15 -2.92
CA PRO A 94 2.50 -4.58 -3.59
C PRO A 94 1.72 -3.36 -4.12
N ASN A 95 0.65 -3.61 -4.88
CA ASN A 95 -0.18 -2.56 -5.41
C ASN A 95 -0.92 -1.77 -4.28
N SER A 96 -1.55 -0.65 -4.64
CA SER A 96 -2.22 0.20 -3.64
C SER A 96 -3.37 -0.50 -2.90
N PRO A 97 -4.30 -1.23 -3.56
CA PRO A 97 -5.35 -1.98 -2.86
C PRO A 97 -4.82 -2.98 -1.83
N THR A 98 -3.70 -3.64 -2.10
CA THR A 98 -3.09 -4.55 -1.12
C THR A 98 -2.65 -3.79 0.14
N LEU A 99 -1.96 -2.65 -0.01
CA LEU A 99 -1.53 -1.84 1.16
C LEU A 99 -2.71 -1.28 1.95
N MET A 100 -3.75 -0.82 1.25
CA MET A 100 -4.93 -0.19 1.84
C MET A 100 -5.83 -1.21 2.55
N ASN A 101 -6.08 -2.37 1.93
CA ASN A 101 -7.20 -3.24 2.33
C ASN A 101 -6.78 -4.57 2.97
N ALA A 102 -5.51 -4.96 2.91
CA ALA A 102 -5.06 -6.22 3.51
C ALA A 102 -5.24 -6.19 5.04
N GLY A 103 -5.96 -7.15 5.60
CA GLY A 103 -6.23 -7.20 7.05
C GLY A 103 -7.39 -6.31 7.51
N ASP A 104 -8.07 -5.61 6.59
CA ASP A 104 -9.29 -4.83 6.87
C ASP A 104 -10.55 -5.60 6.39
N ASN A 105 -11.76 -5.07 6.61
CA ASN A 105 -13.03 -5.74 6.31
C ASN A 105 -13.26 -6.00 4.81
N LEU A 106 -12.80 -5.10 3.92
CA LEU A 106 -13.06 -5.20 2.48
C LEU A 106 -12.23 -6.31 1.79
N GLN A 107 -11.00 -6.56 2.25
CA GLN A 107 -10.07 -7.58 1.72
C GLN A 107 -9.86 -7.62 0.18
N GLN A 108 -10.16 -6.54 -0.54
CA GLN A 108 -9.98 -6.48 -1.99
C GLN A 108 -8.54 -6.03 -2.31
N LEU A 109 -7.67 -6.97 -2.73
CA LEU A 109 -6.22 -6.73 -2.85
C LEU A 109 -5.71 -6.49 -4.29
N SER A 110 -6.54 -6.69 -5.30
CA SER A 110 -6.21 -6.57 -6.73
C SER A 110 -6.62 -5.21 -7.30
N ALA A 111 -5.76 -4.57 -8.10
CA ALA A 111 -6.08 -3.25 -8.67
C ALA A 111 -6.79 -3.28 -10.03
N CYS A 112 -6.76 -4.42 -10.73
CA CYS A 112 -7.16 -4.50 -12.12
C CYS A 112 -8.21 -5.60 -12.29
N PHE A 113 -9.30 -5.24 -12.97
CA PHE A 113 -10.38 -6.14 -13.32
C PHE A 113 -10.71 -5.94 -14.81
N VAL A 114 -11.02 -7.03 -15.49
CA VAL A 114 -11.53 -7.00 -16.86
C VAL A 114 -12.86 -7.73 -16.83
N VAL A 115 -13.90 -7.04 -17.30
CA VAL A 115 -15.26 -7.56 -17.40
C VAL A 115 -15.66 -7.61 -18.87
N HIS A 116 -16.48 -8.61 -19.22
CA HIS A 116 -16.89 -8.87 -20.60
C HIS A 116 -18.42 -8.90 -20.65
N PRO A 117 -19.07 -7.77 -21.00
CA PRO A 117 -20.52 -7.76 -21.16
C PRO A 117 -20.91 -8.55 -22.41
N GLU A 118 -22.07 -9.20 -22.34
CA GLU A 118 -22.73 -9.83 -23.48
C GLU A 118 -23.42 -8.75 -24.34
N ASP A 119 -23.78 -9.09 -25.58
CA ASP A 119 -24.50 -8.19 -26.51
C ASP A 119 -26.00 -8.11 -26.17
N ASP A 120 -26.32 -7.76 -24.92
CA ASP A 120 -27.68 -7.51 -24.45
C ASP A 120 -27.72 -6.38 -23.40
N MET A 121 -28.86 -5.68 -23.33
CA MET A 121 -29.01 -4.50 -22.47
C MET A 121 -28.87 -4.82 -20.99
N ASP A 122 -29.37 -5.99 -20.55
CA ASP A 122 -29.36 -6.35 -19.14
C ASP A 122 -27.91 -6.66 -18.69
N SER A 123 -27.12 -7.35 -19.52
CA SER A 123 -25.70 -7.60 -19.30
C SER A 123 -24.89 -6.30 -19.26
N ILE A 124 -25.13 -5.37 -20.18
CA ILE A 124 -24.43 -4.07 -20.22
C ILE A 124 -24.65 -3.25 -18.94
N PHE A 125 -25.85 -3.25 -18.36
CA PHE A 125 -26.13 -2.50 -17.13
C PHE A 125 -25.68 -3.21 -15.84
N SER A 126 -25.53 -4.54 -15.88
CA SER A 126 -25.22 -5.35 -14.69
C SER A 126 -23.75 -5.74 -14.55
N THR A 127 -22.97 -5.60 -15.64
CA THR A 127 -21.53 -5.86 -15.71
C THR A 127 -20.71 -4.64 -15.32
#